data_AF-A0A857F840-F1
#
_entry.id   AF-A0A857F840-F1
#
_cell.length_a   1.000
_cell.length_b   1.000
_cell.length_c   1.000
_cell.angle_alpha   90.00
_cell.angle_beta   90.00
_cell.angle_gamma   90.00
#
_symmetry.space_group_name_H-M   'P 1'
#
loop_
_entity.id
_entity.type
_entity.pdbx_description
1 polymer ?
#
loop_
_entity_poly.entity_id
_entity_poly.type
_entity_poly.pdbx_seq_one_letter_code
_entity_poly.pdbx_strand_id
1 'polypeptide(L)'
;MIKTITAAPVERDALGFWTHPDFFGPANGNEFGVEGEFDAWKALNRVTGAISWMECEENGEELQAAYDAGDCDLSMWHPTPPAGDGWFLASIHDTEDGPVCYWLRPIECDPEALANHLERSHLEALKIALIDKHQAAVTAAHEYFSACDLGEERIFAAAIFERLRVATRKHQGDL
;
A
#
# COMPACT_ATOMS: atom_id res chain seq x y z
N MET A 1 2.52 19.15 -3.08
CA MET A 1 1.54 18.54 -2.16
C MET A 1 1.13 17.22 -2.77
N ILE A 2 1.24 16.12 -2.03
CA ILE A 2 0.70 14.83 -2.49
C ILE A 2 -0.81 14.96 -2.37
N LYS A 3 -1.54 14.79 -3.48
CA LYS A 3 -3.00 14.78 -3.49
C LYS A 3 -3.44 13.43 -2.93
N THR A 4 -4.11 13.41 -1.78
CA THR A 4 -4.76 12.22 -1.24
C THR A 4 -6.10 12.01 -1.93
N ILE A 5 -6.44 10.77 -2.25
CA ILE A 5 -7.77 10.40 -2.75
C ILE A 5 -8.86 10.83 -1.76
N THR A 6 -9.96 11.34 -2.28
CA THR A 6 -11.16 11.73 -1.52
C THR A 6 -12.39 11.32 -2.31
N ALA A 7 -13.58 11.34 -1.70
CA ALA A 7 -14.80 11.01 -2.41
C ALA A 7 -14.97 11.85 -3.70
N ALA A 8 -15.34 11.18 -4.80
CA ALA A 8 -15.68 11.79 -6.07
C ALA A 8 -17.15 11.49 -6.44
N PRO A 9 -17.78 12.32 -7.30
CA PRO A 9 -19.06 11.96 -7.89
C PRO A 9 -18.98 10.60 -8.60
N VAL A 10 -19.89 9.70 -8.26
CA VAL A 10 -19.98 8.37 -8.86
C VAL A 10 -20.81 8.47 -10.14
N GLU A 11 -20.16 8.29 -11.28
CA GLU A 11 -20.78 8.37 -12.62
C GLU A 11 -20.66 7.03 -13.32
N ARG A 12 -21.57 6.11 -13.01
CA ARG A 12 -21.54 4.75 -13.56
C ARG A 12 -21.78 4.74 -15.07
N ASP A 13 -21.13 3.79 -15.73
CA ASP A 13 -21.37 3.52 -17.14
C ASP A 13 -22.71 2.80 -17.36
N ALA A 14 -23.00 2.47 -18.62
CA ALA A 14 -24.26 1.84 -19.02
C ALA A 14 -24.48 0.44 -18.41
N LEU A 15 -23.42 -0.23 -17.96
CA LEU A 15 -23.46 -1.55 -17.33
C LEU A 15 -23.35 -1.45 -15.80
N GLY A 16 -23.36 -0.24 -15.23
CA GLY A 16 -23.28 -0.01 -13.79
C GLY A 16 -21.85 -0.03 -13.23
N PHE A 17 -20.82 -0.16 -14.07
CA PHE A 17 -19.43 -0.12 -13.61
C PHE A 17 -18.94 1.30 -13.36
N TRP A 18 -17.98 1.43 -12.45
CA TRP A 18 -17.29 2.69 -12.21
C TRP A 18 -16.02 2.46 -11.43
N THR A 19 -14.97 3.21 -11.77
CA THR A 19 -13.72 3.25 -11.02
C THR A 19 -13.37 4.70 -10.73
N HIS A 20 -13.00 4.98 -9.48
CA HIS A 20 -12.59 6.30 -9.06
C HIS A 20 -11.39 6.79 -9.92
N PRO A 21 -11.38 8.04 -10.40
CA PRO A 21 -10.34 8.52 -11.34
C PRO A 21 -8.93 8.52 -10.77
N ASP A 22 -8.79 8.73 -9.47
CA ASP A 22 -7.51 8.62 -8.74
C ASP A 22 -7.29 7.22 -8.11
N PHE A 23 -8.08 6.20 -8.47
CA PHE A 23 -7.90 4.84 -7.93
C PHE A 23 -6.53 4.26 -8.32
N PHE A 24 -6.14 3.20 -7.61
CA PHE A 24 -4.88 2.53 -7.85
C PHE A 24 -4.72 2.06 -9.30
N GLY A 25 -3.58 2.40 -9.90
CA GLY A 25 -3.12 1.87 -11.17
C GLY A 25 -1.74 1.23 -10.98
N PRO A 26 -1.49 0.01 -11.48
CA PRO A 26 -0.19 -0.63 -11.35
C PRO A 26 0.93 0.19 -12.00
N ALA A 27 2.08 0.22 -11.35
CA ALA A 27 3.27 0.89 -11.86
C ALA A 27 3.77 0.24 -13.15
N ASN A 28 4.53 1.03 -13.93
CA ASN A 28 5.21 0.59 -15.16
C ASN A 28 4.28 0.03 -16.25
N GLY A 29 2.98 0.32 -16.19
CA GLY A 29 2.01 -0.20 -17.16
C GLY A 29 1.74 -1.69 -17.03
N ASN A 30 2.00 -2.27 -15.85
CA ASN A 30 1.64 -3.65 -15.56
C ASN A 30 0.11 -3.81 -15.56
N GLU A 31 -0.36 -4.99 -15.95
CA GLU A 31 -1.79 -5.33 -15.88
C GLU A 31 -2.25 -5.50 -14.42
N PHE A 32 -1.36 -5.97 -13.55
CA PHE A 32 -1.63 -6.20 -12.13
C PHE A 32 -0.56 -5.55 -11.25
N GLY A 33 -0.98 -5.08 -10.07
CA GLY A 33 -0.07 -4.58 -9.05
C GLY A 33 0.82 -5.68 -8.50
N VAL A 34 2.07 -5.36 -8.15
CA VAL A 34 2.94 -6.31 -7.45
C VAL A 34 2.63 -6.33 -5.95
N GLU A 35 3.08 -7.37 -5.25
CA GLU A 35 2.86 -7.51 -3.81
C GLU A 35 3.29 -6.25 -3.04
N GLY A 36 2.39 -5.73 -2.19
CA GLY A 36 2.62 -4.53 -1.37
C GLY A 36 2.42 -3.19 -2.09
N GLU A 37 2.27 -3.16 -3.41
CA GLU A 37 2.10 -1.91 -4.16
C GLU A 37 0.78 -1.20 -3.82
N PHE A 38 -0.31 -1.98 -3.77
CA PHE A 38 -1.62 -1.46 -3.38
C PHE A 38 -1.65 -1.00 -1.91
N ASP A 39 -0.95 -1.70 -1.02
CA ASP A 39 -0.83 -1.29 0.39
C ASP A 39 -0.01 -0.01 0.57
N ALA A 40 1.05 0.15 -0.22
CA ALA A 40 1.82 1.39 -0.28
C ALA A 40 0.96 2.54 -0.82
N TRP A 41 0.16 2.30 -1.85
CA TRP A 41 -0.78 3.28 -2.39
C TRP A 41 -1.83 3.70 -1.37
N LYS A 42 -2.43 2.76 -0.62
CA LYS A 42 -3.36 3.06 0.49
C LYS A 42 -2.69 3.87 1.59
N ALA A 43 -1.45 3.52 1.96
CA ALA A 43 -0.69 4.25 2.98
C ALA A 43 -0.41 5.69 2.54
N LEU A 44 0.02 5.90 1.29
CA LEU A 44 0.28 7.22 0.72
C LEU A 44 -0.99 8.09 0.70
N ASN A 45 -2.13 7.47 0.38
CA ASN A 45 -3.43 8.12 0.32
C ASN A 45 -4.12 8.25 1.68
N ARG A 46 -3.56 7.68 2.75
CA ARG A 46 -4.12 7.66 4.10
C ARG A 46 -5.54 7.10 4.15
N VAL A 47 -5.76 5.99 3.44
CA VAL A 47 -7.06 5.30 3.40
C VAL A 47 -6.93 3.84 3.85
N THR A 48 -8.03 3.31 4.37
CA THR A 48 -8.26 1.86 4.51
C THR A 48 -9.40 1.45 3.58
N GLY A 49 -9.53 0.15 3.31
CA GLY A 49 -10.50 -0.37 2.34
C GLY A 49 -11.26 -1.60 2.82
N ALA A 50 -12.42 -1.81 2.22
CA ALA A 50 -13.28 -2.96 2.44
C ALA A 50 -13.93 -3.38 1.12
N ILE A 51 -14.25 -4.67 1.00
CA ILE A 51 -14.93 -5.25 -0.16
C ILE A 51 -16.35 -5.63 0.28
N SER A 52 -17.33 -5.22 -0.51
CA SER A 52 -18.70 -5.72 -0.43
C SER A 52 -19.00 -6.55 -1.68
N TRP A 53 -19.55 -7.74 -1.49
CA TRP A 53 -19.97 -8.63 -2.56
C TRP A 53 -21.46 -8.43 -2.84
N MET A 54 -21.86 -8.41 -4.12
CA MET A 54 -23.26 -8.26 -4.50
C MET A 54 -24.15 -9.36 -3.90
N GLU A 55 -23.63 -10.60 -3.86
CA GLU A 55 -24.33 -11.76 -3.27
C GLU A 55 -24.62 -11.62 -1.77
N CYS A 56 -23.87 -10.75 -1.06
CA CYS A 56 -24.02 -10.53 0.38
C CYS A 56 -25.02 -9.40 0.70
N GLU A 57 -25.60 -8.74 -0.31
CA GLU A 57 -26.69 -7.78 -0.10
C GLU A 57 -27.95 -8.50 0.37
N GLU A 58 -28.85 -7.78 1.06
CA GLU A 58 -30.11 -8.34 1.55
C GLU A 58 -30.97 -8.96 0.41
N ASN A 59 -30.90 -8.37 -0.78
CA ASN A 59 -31.55 -8.83 -2.00
C ASN A 59 -30.57 -9.52 -2.98
N GLY A 60 -29.49 -10.11 -2.47
CA GLY A 60 -28.41 -10.71 -3.29
C GLY A 60 -28.90 -11.74 -4.32
N GLU A 61 -29.87 -12.60 -3.97
CA GLU A 61 -30.43 -13.59 -4.90
C GLU A 61 -31.15 -12.94 -6.10
N GLU A 62 -31.90 -11.87 -5.86
CA GLU A 62 -32.61 -11.13 -6.91
C GLU A 62 -31.63 -10.38 -7.82
N LEU A 63 -30.60 -9.79 -7.24
CA LEU A 63 -29.53 -9.12 -7.97
C LEU A 63 -28.73 -10.10 -8.82
N GLN A 64 -28.40 -11.27 -8.30
CA GLN A 64 -27.69 -12.31 -9.04
C GLN A 64 -28.52 -12.80 -10.23
N ALA A 65 -29.83 -13.04 -10.03
CA ALA A 65 -30.71 -13.44 -11.13
C ALA A 65 -30.82 -12.36 -12.23
N ALA A 66 -30.85 -11.08 -11.84
CA ALA A 66 -30.83 -9.97 -12.79
C ALA A 66 -29.49 -9.86 -13.53
N TYR A 67 -28.38 -10.05 -12.84
CA TYR A 67 -27.03 -10.05 -13.40
C TYR A 67 -26.85 -11.17 -14.45
N ASP A 68 -27.23 -12.41 -14.10
CA ASP A 68 -27.15 -13.58 -14.98
C ASP A 68 -28.03 -13.43 -16.23
N ALA A 69 -29.21 -12.80 -16.07
CA ALA A 69 -30.14 -12.55 -17.18
C ALA A 69 -29.75 -11.33 -18.04
N GLY A 70 -28.99 -10.40 -17.47
CA GLY A 70 -28.68 -9.09 -18.02
C GLY A 70 -27.34 -8.99 -18.77
N ASP A 71 -26.69 -10.11 -19.12
CA ASP A 71 -25.36 -10.12 -19.74
C ASP A 71 -24.32 -9.34 -18.90
N CYS A 72 -24.30 -9.64 -17.60
CA CYS A 72 -23.42 -9.03 -16.61
C CYS A 72 -23.70 -7.53 -16.29
N ASP A 73 -24.94 -7.08 -16.45
CA ASP A 73 -25.37 -5.71 -16.12
C ASP A 73 -25.54 -5.50 -14.59
N LEU A 74 -24.80 -4.54 -14.03
CA LEU A 74 -24.83 -4.13 -12.62
C LEU A 74 -25.63 -2.84 -12.37
N SER A 75 -26.30 -2.29 -13.38
CA SER A 75 -27.02 -1.01 -13.28
C SER A 75 -28.09 -0.98 -12.18
N MET A 76 -28.66 -2.14 -11.85
CA MET A 76 -29.68 -2.29 -10.80
C MET A 76 -29.09 -2.38 -9.39
N TRP A 77 -27.83 -2.82 -9.25
CA TRP A 77 -27.19 -3.00 -7.96
C TRP A 77 -26.71 -1.67 -7.39
N HIS A 78 -27.21 -1.28 -6.21
CA HIS A 78 -26.77 -0.11 -5.47
C HIS A 78 -26.09 -0.56 -4.16
N PRO A 79 -24.76 -0.75 -4.14
CA PRO A 79 -24.05 -1.32 -3.02
C PRO A 79 -24.23 -0.51 -1.74
N THR A 80 -24.46 -1.22 -0.63
CA THR A 80 -24.56 -0.58 0.69
C THR A 80 -23.16 -0.37 1.26
N PRO A 81 -22.82 0.84 1.77
CA PRO A 81 -21.52 1.05 2.41
C PRO A 81 -21.37 0.15 3.65
N PRO A 82 -20.15 -0.33 3.95
CA PRO A 82 -19.89 -1.09 5.16
C PRO A 82 -20.23 -0.29 6.43
N ALA A 83 -20.32 -0.98 7.57
CA ALA A 83 -20.55 -0.32 8.85
C ALA A 83 -19.45 0.70 9.21
N GLY A 84 -19.86 1.81 9.81
CA GLY A 84 -18.99 2.92 10.19
C GLY A 84 -19.05 4.10 9.22
N ASP A 85 -18.44 5.22 9.61
CA ASP A 85 -18.52 6.48 8.87
C ASP A 85 -17.35 6.66 7.90
N GLY A 86 -17.53 7.56 6.92
CA GLY A 86 -16.46 8.03 6.04
C GLY A 86 -16.18 7.15 4.81
N TRP A 87 -16.99 6.10 4.59
CA TRP A 87 -16.90 5.28 3.39
C TRP A 87 -17.32 6.05 2.13
N PHE A 88 -16.53 5.88 1.07
CA PHE A 88 -16.88 6.30 -0.27
C PHE A 88 -16.54 5.19 -1.26
N LEU A 89 -17.34 5.10 -2.33
CA LEU A 89 -17.16 4.09 -3.37
C LEU A 89 -15.86 4.38 -4.11
N ALA A 90 -15.03 3.34 -4.28
CA ALA A 90 -13.74 3.44 -4.95
C ALA A 90 -13.75 2.69 -6.29
N SER A 91 -14.40 1.53 -6.35
CA SER A 91 -14.71 0.87 -7.61
C SER A 91 -15.91 -0.06 -7.46
N ILE A 92 -16.62 -0.26 -8.56
CA ILE A 92 -17.61 -1.32 -8.74
C ILE A 92 -17.28 -2.00 -10.06
N HIS A 93 -16.98 -3.28 -9.99
CA HIS A 93 -16.47 -4.08 -11.09
C HIS A 93 -16.86 -5.54 -10.93
N ASP A 94 -16.85 -6.26 -12.03
CA ASP A 94 -16.99 -7.71 -12.03
C ASP A 94 -15.63 -8.38 -11.81
N THR A 95 -15.65 -9.55 -11.20
CA THR A 95 -14.49 -10.42 -10.99
C THR A 95 -14.85 -11.85 -11.38
N GLU A 96 -13.87 -12.76 -11.39
CA GLU A 96 -14.15 -14.18 -11.69
C GLU A 96 -15.11 -14.82 -10.68
N ASP A 97 -15.14 -14.31 -9.44
CA ASP A 97 -16.03 -14.75 -8.36
C ASP A 97 -17.33 -13.92 -8.29
N GLY A 98 -17.54 -13.05 -9.27
CA GLY A 98 -18.72 -12.21 -9.42
C GLY A 98 -18.53 -10.74 -9.03
N PRO A 99 -19.62 -9.97 -8.99
CA PRO A 99 -19.57 -8.53 -8.84
C PRO A 99 -19.19 -8.06 -7.43
N VAL A 100 -18.23 -7.13 -7.38
CA VAL A 100 -17.73 -6.54 -6.13
C VAL A 100 -17.75 -5.02 -6.17
N CYS A 101 -17.89 -4.45 -4.98
CA CYS A 101 -17.73 -3.04 -4.71
C CYS A 101 -16.58 -2.84 -3.73
N TYR A 102 -15.55 -2.11 -4.15
CA TYR A 102 -14.45 -1.70 -3.29
C TYR A 102 -14.77 -0.33 -2.67
N TRP A 103 -14.69 -0.27 -1.35
CA TRP A 103 -14.89 0.93 -0.56
C TRP A 103 -13.58 1.43 0.00
N LEU A 104 -13.44 2.74 0.09
CA LEU A 104 -12.35 3.39 0.80
C LEU A 104 -12.90 4.30 1.88
N ARG A 105 -12.17 4.44 2.97
CA ARG A 105 -12.40 5.50 3.97
C ARG A 105 -11.08 6.11 4.43
N PRO A 106 -11.05 7.40 4.78
CA PRO A 106 -9.90 7.99 5.44
C PRO A 106 -9.56 7.24 6.72
N ILE A 107 -8.27 7.01 6.99
CA ILE A 107 -7.84 6.38 8.25
C ILE A 107 -8.21 7.25 9.47
N GLU A 108 -8.45 8.55 9.28
CA GLU A 108 -8.94 9.44 10.34
C GLU A 108 -10.32 9.03 10.88
N CYS A 109 -11.11 8.28 10.10
CA CYS A 109 -12.40 7.72 10.52
C CYS A 109 -12.26 6.34 11.20
N ASP A 110 -11.03 5.82 11.33
CA ASP A 110 -10.72 4.50 11.85
C ASP A 110 -9.53 4.57 12.83
N PRO A 111 -9.79 4.62 14.15
CA PRO A 111 -8.73 4.76 15.15
C PRO A 111 -7.66 3.67 15.09
N GLU A 112 -8.04 2.44 14.75
CA GLU A 112 -7.11 1.32 14.64
C GLU A 112 -6.23 1.46 13.40
N ALA A 113 -6.82 1.77 12.24
CA ALA A 113 -6.06 2.01 11.03
C ALA A 113 -5.12 3.22 11.15
N LEU A 114 -5.54 4.28 11.83
CA LEU A 114 -4.70 5.44 12.11
C LEU A 114 -3.51 5.08 13.00
N ALA A 115 -3.74 4.33 14.09
CA ALA A 115 -2.68 3.89 14.98
C ALA A 115 -1.65 3.01 14.23
N ASN A 116 -2.13 2.03 13.46
CA ASN A 116 -1.28 1.15 12.65
C ASN A 116 -0.47 1.94 11.61
N HIS A 117 -1.08 2.96 10.98
CA HIS A 117 -0.39 3.83 10.03
C HIS A 117 0.71 4.65 10.70
N LEU A 118 0.46 5.21 11.89
CA LEU A 118 1.44 5.97 12.66
C LEU A 118 2.61 5.09 13.11
N GLU A 119 2.34 3.90 13.62
CA GLU A 119 3.36 2.94 14.04
C GLU A 119 4.26 2.55 12.87
N ARG A 120 3.67 2.12 11.74
CA ARG A 120 4.43 1.78 10.53
C ARG A 120 5.26 2.95 10.00
N SER A 121 4.68 4.16 9.99
CA SER A 121 5.41 5.37 9.57
C SER A 121 6.59 5.67 10.49
N HIS A 122 6.42 5.45 11.80
CA HIS A 122 7.48 5.61 12.78
C HIS A 122 8.59 4.57 12.58
N LEU A 123 8.25 3.30 12.38
CA LEU A 123 9.20 2.22 12.11
C LEU A 123 10.00 2.48 10.84
N GLU A 124 9.36 2.90 9.75
CA GLU A 124 10.07 3.24 8.51
C GLU A 124 10.97 4.47 8.70
N ALA A 125 10.54 5.49 9.45
CA ALA A 125 11.41 6.63 9.77
C ALA A 125 12.65 6.22 10.60
N LEU A 126 12.48 5.32 11.58
CA LEU A 126 13.60 4.76 12.35
C LEU A 126 14.55 3.96 11.47
N LYS A 127 14.01 3.15 10.55
CA LYS A 127 14.79 2.36 9.60
C LYS A 127 15.59 3.26 8.65
N ILE A 128 14.98 4.32 8.10
CA ILE A 128 15.69 5.32 7.28
C ILE A 128 16.83 5.94 8.10
N ALA A 129 16.54 6.41 9.31
CA ALA A 129 17.55 7.02 10.17
C ALA A 129 18.70 6.05 10.54
N LEU A 130 18.40 4.76 10.70
CA LEU A 130 19.42 3.72 10.92
C LEU A 130 20.31 3.56 9.69
N ILE A 131 19.73 3.45 8.50
CA ILE A 131 20.48 3.28 7.24
C ILE A 131 21.35 4.51 6.95
N ASP A 132 20.81 5.72 7.13
CA ASP A 132 21.56 6.97 6.94
C ASP A 132 22.77 7.07 7.87
N LYS A 133 22.58 6.77 9.17
CA LYS A 133 23.67 6.77 10.16
C LYS A 133 24.70 5.70 9.85
N HIS A 134 24.26 4.52 9.42
CA HIS A 134 25.15 3.45 9.00
C HIS A 134 26.00 3.87 7.80
N GLN A 135 25.40 4.47 6.77
CA GLN A 135 26.11 4.95 5.59
C GLN A 135 27.13 6.05 5.95
N ALA A 136 26.77 6.97 6.84
CA ALA A 136 27.69 7.99 7.36
C ALA A 136 28.88 7.35 8.11
N ALA A 137 28.62 6.36 8.97
CA ALA A 137 29.67 5.66 9.71
C ALA A 137 30.62 4.88 8.78
N VAL A 138 30.08 4.19 7.77
CA VAL A 138 30.89 3.47 6.76
C VAL A 138 31.79 4.44 5.98
N THR A 139 31.24 5.60 5.59
CA THR A 139 32.01 6.64 4.88
C THR A 139 33.16 7.17 5.73
N ALA A 140 32.88 7.56 6.98
CA ALA A 140 33.90 8.04 7.91
C ALA A 140 34.99 7.00 8.20
N ALA A 141 34.61 5.72 8.34
CA ALA A 141 35.56 4.63 8.56
C ALA A 141 36.48 4.41 7.35
N HIS A 142 35.94 4.54 6.13
CA HIS A 142 36.74 4.45 4.91
C HIS A 142 37.72 5.62 4.77
N GLU A 143 37.28 6.85 5.07
CA GLU A 143 38.13 8.04 5.05
C GLU A 143 39.30 7.93 6.04
N TYR A 144 39.01 7.50 7.28
CA TYR A 144 40.03 7.24 8.29
C TYR A 144 41.02 6.16 7.84
N PHE A 145 40.53 5.00 7.39
CA PHE A 145 41.39 3.93 6.84
C PHE A 145 42.27 4.42 5.69
N SER A 146 41.70 5.23 4.79
CA SER A 146 42.42 5.76 3.61
C SER A 146 43.52 6.76 3.99
N ALA A 147 43.35 7.48 5.10
CA ALA A 147 44.32 8.45 5.61
C ALA A 147 45.46 7.81 6.42
N CYS A 148 45.31 6.56 6.89
CA CYS A 148 46.34 5.88 7.67
C CYS A 148 47.54 5.41 6.81
N ASP A 149 48.76 5.70 7.29
CA ASP A 149 50.00 5.11 6.77
C ASP A 149 50.06 3.59 7.01
N LEU A 150 50.96 2.90 6.30
CA LEU A 150 51.18 1.47 6.51
C LEU A 150 51.64 1.20 7.95
N GLY A 151 50.87 0.40 8.70
CA GLY A 151 51.17 0.06 10.09
C GLY A 151 49.97 -0.54 10.82
N GLU A 152 50.12 -0.74 12.13
CA GLU A 152 49.09 -1.33 13.00
C GLU A 152 47.78 -0.54 12.99
N GLU A 153 47.87 0.79 12.97
CA GLU A 153 46.71 1.69 12.91
C GLU A 153 45.85 1.44 11.66
N ARG A 154 46.48 1.24 10.50
CA ARG A 154 45.77 0.95 9.25
C ARG A 154 45.09 -0.42 9.27
N ILE A 155 45.70 -1.42 9.90
CA ILE A 155 45.09 -2.75 10.08
C ILE A 155 43.85 -2.63 10.98
N PHE A 156 43.95 -1.86 12.05
CA PHE A 156 42.83 -1.59 12.94
C PHE A 156 41.70 -0.83 12.25
N ALA A 157 42.03 0.24 11.51
CA ALA A 157 41.07 1.01 10.72
C ALA A 157 40.37 0.15 9.65
N ALA A 158 41.12 -0.71 8.96
CA ALA A 158 40.56 -1.68 8.00
C ALA A 158 39.55 -2.61 8.67
N ALA A 159 39.88 -3.14 9.85
CA ALA A 159 38.97 -4.01 10.59
C ALA A 159 37.68 -3.30 11.01
N ILE A 160 37.74 -2.01 11.39
CA ILE A 160 36.53 -1.21 11.68
C ILE A 160 35.69 -1.04 10.42
N PHE A 161 36.30 -0.60 9.32
CA PHE A 161 35.61 -0.40 8.06
C PHE A 161 34.90 -1.67 7.58
N GLU A 162 35.58 -2.82 7.61
CA GLU A 162 34.98 -4.08 7.17
C GLU A 162 33.78 -4.50 8.03
N ARG A 163 33.89 -4.37 9.37
CA ARG A 163 32.77 -4.66 10.28
C ARG A 163 31.57 -3.78 10.01
N LEU A 164 31.79 -2.47 9.84
CA LEU A 164 30.71 -1.53 9.55
C LEU A 164 30.10 -1.81 8.18
N ARG A 165 30.91 -2.03 7.14
CA ARG A 165 30.45 -2.23 5.75
C ARG A 165 29.52 -3.43 5.58
N VAL A 166 29.64 -4.46 6.43
CA VAL A 166 28.81 -5.68 6.33
C VAL A 166 27.65 -5.70 7.33
N ALA A 167 27.58 -4.77 8.28
CA ALA A 167 26.65 -4.81 9.41
C ALA A 167 25.15 -4.77 9.03
N THR A 168 24.81 -4.30 7.82
CA THR A 168 23.42 -4.17 7.34
C THR A 168 23.10 -5.13 6.19
N ARG A 169 24.04 -6.00 5.80
CA ARG A 169 23.77 -7.03 4.79
C ARG A 169 22.91 -8.11 5.43
N LYS A 170 21.75 -8.42 4.82
CA LYS A 170 20.99 -9.61 5.20
C LYS A 170 21.87 -10.84 5.01
N HIS A 171 22.06 -11.66 6.05
CA HIS A 171 22.76 -12.91 5.91
C HIS A 171 21.80 -13.96 5.33
N GLN A 172 22.33 -14.86 4.48
CA GLN A 172 21.58 -16.06 4.04
C GLN A 172 21.29 -16.91 5.28
N GLY A 173 20.10 -16.77 5.85
CA GLY A 173 19.68 -17.44 7.08
C GLY A 173 18.73 -16.62 7.98
N ASP A 174 18.56 -15.32 7.73
CA ASP A 174 17.68 -14.45 8.53
C ASP A 174 16.20 -14.45 8.07
N LEU A 175 15.68 -15.60 7.59
CA LEU A 175 14.27 -15.82 7.25
C LEU A 175 13.63 -16.83 8.21
#